data_AF-A0A6G3X1P4-F1
#
_entry.id   AF-A0A6G3X1P4-F1
#
_cell.length_a   1.000
_cell.length_b   1.000
_cell.length_c   1.000
_cell.angle_alpha   90.00
_cell.angle_beta   90.00
_cell.angle_gamma   90.00
#
_symmetry.space_group_name_H-M   'P 1'
#
loop_
_entity.id
_entity.type
_entity.pdbx_description
1 polymer ?
#
loop_
_entity_poly.entity_id
_entity_poly.type
_entity_poly.pdbx_seq_one_letter_code
_entity_poly.pdbx_strand_id
1 'polypeptide(L)'
;AVWGTHWHGSLESDAFRRRFLVEVARAAGRRFVPAPDTSFGALREEQLDRLGDLVEEHADTDALWRLIEGGAPVGLPFVPPGAPPLGAGGPESRGAAPDPAPRSPEGLEMAPPERRGEVPGPHGSGTTDVDIHEEAL
;
A
#
# COMPACT_ATOMS: atom_id res chain seq x y z
N ALA A 1 -26.35 6.03 4.88
CA ALA A 1 -25.10 6.81 4.81
C ALA A 1 -24.07 6.01 4.01
N VAL A 2 -23.02 6.66 3.51
CA VAL A 2 -21.91 6.02 2.79
C VAL A 2 -20.60 6.43 3.50
N TRP A 3 -19.68 5.48 3.65
CA TRP A 3 -18.36 5.70 4.25
C TRP A 3 -17.26 5.23 3.29
N GLY A 4 -16.14 5.95 3.26
CA GLY A 4 -14.99 5.62 2.41
C GLY A 4 -13.69 6.14 3.02
N THR A 5 -12.58 5.51 2.66
CA THR A 5 -11.24 5.89 3.10
C THR A 5 -10.23 5.68 1.96
N HIS A 6 -9.19 6.52 1.93
CA HIS A 6 -8.05 6.36 1.02
C HIS A 6 -6.93 5.50 1.65
N TRP A 7 -7.05 5.13 2.92
CA TRP A 7 -6.05 4.30 3.59
C TRP A 7 -6.26 2.84 3.26
N HIS A 8 -5.41 2.35 2.35
CA HIS A 8 -5.22 0.94 2.08
C HIS A 8 -4.78 0.21 3.35
N GLY A 9 -5.18 -1.05 3.48
CA GLY A 9 -4.81 -1.88 4.63
C GLY A 9 -5.53 -1.54 5.95
N SER A 10 -6.40 -0.52 6.00
CA SER A 10 -7.14 -0.18 7.23
C SER A 10 -7.94 -1.36 7.82
N LEU A 11 -8.50 -2.21 6.96
CA LEU A 11 -9.21 -3.42 7.37
C LEU A 11 -8.29 -4.60 7.72
N GLU A 12 -6.97 -4.48 7.65
CA GLU A 12 -6.03 -5.52 8.07
C GLU A 12 -5.88 -5.56 9.59
N SER A 13 -5.99 -4.41 10.26
CA SER A 13 -6.07 -4.34 11.72
C SER A 13 -7.31 -5.08 12.24
N ASP A 14 -7.10 -6.18 12.95
CA ASP A 14 -8.18 -7.01 13.50
C ASP A 14 -9.10 -6.21 14.43
N ALA A 15 -8.52 -5.36 15.28
CA ALA A 15 -9.27 -4.52 16.20
C ALA A 15 -10.16 -3.50 15.47
N PHE A 16 -9.59 -2.78 14.50
CA PHE A 16 -10.35 -1.81 13.71
C PHE A 16 -11.45 -2.50 12.91
N ARG A 17 -11.10 -3.57 12.17
CA ARG A 17 -12.06 -4.32 11.34
C ARG A 17 -13.24 -4.81 12.17
N ARG A 18 -13.01 -5.36 13.36
CA ARG A 18 -14.07 -5.85 14.24
C ARG A 18 -14.98 -4.73 14.71
N ARG A 19 -14.41 -3.63 15.23
CA ARG A 19 -15.19 -2.45 15.66
C ARG A 19 -16.01 -1.89 14.51
N PHE A 20 -15.39 -1.69 13.35
CA PHE A 20 -16.05 -1.11 12.20
C PHE A 20 -17.20 -2.00 11.70
N LEU A 21 -17.01 -3.32 11.61
CA LEU A 21 -18.07 -4.23 11.17
C LEU A 21 -19.25 -4.32 12.15
N VAL A 22 -19.01 -4.16 13.46
CA VAL A 22 -20.09 -4.03 14.45
C VAL A 22 -20.92 -2.76 14.18
N GLU A 23 -20.27 -1.63 13.92
CA GLU A 23 -20.97 -0.39 13.59
C GLU A 23 -21.73 -0.48 12.26
N VAL A 24 -21.16 -1.11 11.24
CA VAL A 24 -21.83 -1.38 9.96
C VAL A 24 -23.07 -2.25 10.18
N ALA A 25 -22.96 -3.33 10.97
CA ALA A 25 -24.08 -4.22 11.23
C ALA A 25 -25.22 -3.50 11.98
N ARG A 26 -24.88 -2.69 12.97
CA ARG A 26 -25.83 -1.84 13.70
C ARG A 26 -26.54 -0.87 12.75
N ALA A 27 -25.79 -0.14 11.93
CA ALA A 27 -26.34 0.83 10.98
C ALA A 27 -27.21 0.15 9.90
N ALA A 28 -26.89 -1.08 9.52
CA ALA A 28 -27.66 -1.87 8.57
C ALA A 28 -28.85 -2.62 9.21
N GLY A 29 -29.04 -2.56 10.52
CA GLY A 29 -30.07 -3.34 11.23
C GLY A 29 -29.87 -4.85 11.08
N ARG A 30 -28.62 -5.32 11.03
CA ARG A 30 -28.26 -6.73 10.88
C ARG A 30 -27.68 -7.29 12.17
N ARG A 31 -27.93 -8.57 12.42
CA ARG A 31 -27.24 -9.31 13.49
C ARG A 31 -25.96 -9.90 12.91
N PHE A 32 -24.83 -9.38 13.36
CA PHE A 32 -23.51 -9.84 13.00
C PHE A 32 -22.58 -9.69 14.22
N VAL A 33 -21.76 -10.71 14.46
CA VAL A 33 -20.74 -10.72 15.50
C VAL A 33 -19.44 -11.16 14.84
N PRO A 34 -18.38 -10.32 14.85
CA PRO A 34 -17.09 -10.72 14.32
C PRO A 34 -16.54 -11.95 15.04
N ALA A 35 -15.93 -12.86 14.30
CA ALA A 35 -15.25 -14.02 14.88
C ALA A 35 -14.06 -13.57 15.75
N PRO A 36 -13.96 -14.04 17.02
CA PRO A 36 -12.96 -13.54 17.97
C PRO A 36 -11.54 -14.03 17.68
N ASP A 37 -11.39 -15.06 16.88
CA ASP A 37 -10.17 -15.80 16.56
C ASP A 37 -9.65 -15.56 15.14
N THR A 38 -10.41 -14.86 14.29
CA THR A 38 -9.90 -14.47 12.97
C THR A 38 -8.80 -13.41 13.12
N SER A 39 -7.58 -13.78 12.74
CA SER A 39 -6.43 -12.87 12.70
C SER A 39 -5.89 -12.70 11.29
N PHE A 40 -5.80 -11.46 10.84
CA PHE A 40 -5.21 -11.14 9.54
C PHE A 40 -3.72 -11.47 9.50
N GLY A 41 -3.00 -11.13 10.58
CA GLY A 41 -1.56 -11.40 10.67
C GLY A 41 -1.25 -12.88 10.50
N ALA A 42 -1.97 -13.74 11.23
CA ALA A 42 -1.78 -15.19 11.15
C ALA A 42 -2.09 -15.74 9.74
N LEU A 43 -3.17 -15.30 9.10
CA LEU A 43 -3.51 -15.75 7.74
C LEU A 43 -2.49 -15.27 6.71
N ARG A 44 -1.96 -14.06 6.88
CA ARG A 44 -0.91 -13.51 6.00
C ARG A 44 0.38 -14.29 6.15
N GLU A 45 0.78 -14.60 7.37
CA GLU A 45 1.95 -15.43 7.65
C GLU A 45 1.80 -16.82 7.02
N GLU A 46 0.68 -17.49 7.25
CA GLU A 46 0.38 -18.80 6.67
C GLU A 46 0.36 -18.77 5.13
N GLN A 47 -0.06 -17.66 4.51
CA GLN A 47 0.01 -17.48 3.06
C GLN A 47 1.46 -17.32 2.57
N LEU A 48 2.29 -16.59 3.32
CA LEU A 48 3.71 -16.39 2.99
C LEU A 48 4.50 -17.69 3.14
N ASP A 49 4.21 -18.47 4.17
CA ASP A 49 4.82 -19.79 4.38
C ASP A 49 4.51 -20.72 3.19
N ARG A 50 3.24 -20.82 2.79
CA ARG A 50 2.86 -21.59 1.59
C ARG A 50 3.54 -21.12 0.33
N LEU A 51 3.73 -19.81 0.17
CA LEU A 51 4.48 -19.29 -0.98
C LEU A 51 5.95 -19.69 -0.91
N GLY A 52 6.54 -19.69 0.29
CA GLY A 52 7.88 -20.21 0.56
C GLY A 52 8.00 -21.67 0.13
N ASP A 53 7.08 -22.52 0.58
CA ASP A 53 7.05 -23.95 0.22
C ASP A 53 6.96 -24.15 -1.29
N LEU A 54 6.07 -23.40 -1.98
CA LEU A 54 5.95 -23.47 -3.44
C LEU A 54 7.24 -23.06 -4.16
N VAL A 55 7.96 -22.07 -3.63
CA VAL A 55 9.26 -21.68 -4.19
C VAL A 55 10.30 -22.77 -3.94
N GLU A 56 10.38 -23.31 -2.74
CA GLU A 56 11.33 -24.35 -2.37
C GLU A 56 11.11 -25.64 -3.19
N GLU A 57 9.86 -26.08 -3.31
CA GLU A 57 9.52 -27.37 -3.93
C GLU A 57 9.46 -27.32 -5.45
N HIS A 58 9.21 -26.13 -6.04
CA HIS A 58 8.87 -26.03 -7.47
C HIS A 58 9.66 -25.00 -8.28
N ALA A 59 10.43 -24.11 -7.65
CA ALA A 59 11.29 -23.19 -8.40
C ALA A 59 12.72 -23.74 -8.53
N ASP A 60 13.29 -23.67 -9.73
CA ASP A 60 14.75 -23.83 -9.91
C ASP A 60 15.45 -22.55 -9.42
N THR A 61 15.68 -22.48 -8.12
CA THR A 61 16.28 -21.33 -7.45
C THR A 61 17.71 -21.08 -7.92
N ASP A 62 18.46 -22.13 -8.32
CA ASP A 62 19.77 -21.99 -8.93
C ASP A 62 19.70 -21.31 -10.30
N ALA A 63 18.71 -21.65 -11.14
CA ALA A 63 18.48 -20.96 -12.41
C ALA A 63 18.09 -19.50 -12.22
N LEU A 64 17.27 -19.19 -11.21
CA LEU A 64 16.93 -17.82 -10.86
C LEU A 64 18.18 -17.05 -10.42
N TRP A 65 19.05 -17.67 -9.62
CA TRP A 65 20.30 -17.05 -9.18
C TRP A 65 21.22 -16.74 -10.37
N ARG A 66 21.41 -17.70 -11.29
CA ARG A 66 22.16 -17.48 -12.55
C ARG A 66 21.58 -16.33 -13.37
N LEU A 67 20.26 -16.18 -13.42
CA LEU A 67 19.60 -15.09 -14.13
C LEU A 67 19.83 -13.73 -13.46
N ILE A 68 19.76 -13.67 -12.13
CA ILE A 68 19.99 -12.45 -11.35
C ILE A 68 21.44 -11.97 -11.52
N GLU A 69 22.41 -12.88 -11.44
CA GLU A 69 23.83 -12.55 -11.55
C GLU A 69 24.31 -12.34 -12.99
N GLY A 70 23.82 -13.17 -13.91
CA GLY A 70 24.28 -13.24 -15.30
C GLY A 70 23.42 -12.48 -16.31
N GLY A 71 22.22 -12.04 -15.93
CA GLY A 71 21.25 -11.41 -16.82
C GLY A 71 20.54 -12.39 -17.74
N ALA A 72 19.61 -11.87 -18.55
CA ALA A 72 18.82 -12.66 -19.48
C ALA A 72 19.69 -13.32 -20.57
N PRO A 73 19.38 -14.56 -20.99
CA PRO A 73 20.05 -15.19 -22.11
C PRO A 73 19.99 -14.32 -23.37
N VAL A 74 21.11 -14.25 -24.09
CA VAL A 74 21.21 -13.49 -25.33
C VAL A 74 20.29 -14.04 -26.42
N GLY A 75 19.70 -13.15 -27.23
CA GLY A 75 18.86 -13.54 -28.36
C GLY A 75 17.41 -13.87 -28.03
N LEU A 76 16.98 -13.72 -26.77
CA LEU A 76 15.56 -13.83 -26.42
C LEU A 76 14.77 -12.59 -26.89
N PRO A 77 13.52 -12.76 -27.37
CA PRO A 77 12.68 -11.65 -27.76
C PRO A 77 12.23 -10.85 -26.53
N PHE A 78 12.16 -9.53 -26.67
CA PHE A 78 11.55 -8.69 -25.64
C PHE A 78 10.02 -8.79 -25.68
N VAL A 79 9.40 -8.85 -24.50
CA VAL A 79 7.95 -8.77 -24.34
C VAL A 79 7.56 -7.31 -24.05
N PRO A 80 6.65 -6.69 -24.83
CA PRO A 80 6.17 -5.34 -24.54
C PRO A 80 5.51 -5.24 -23.14
N PRO A 81 5.67 -4.12 -22.41
CA PRO A 81 6.36 -2.89 -22.80
C PRO A 81 7.88 -2.90 -22.53
N GLY A 82 8.46 -4.03 -22.10
CA GLY A 82 9.84 -4.11 -21.61
C GLY A 82 10.94 -4.06 -22.67
N ALA A 83 10.61 -3.83 -23.94
CA ALA A 83 11.62 -3.71 -24.99
C ALA A 83 12.43 -2.42 -24.82
N PRO A 84 13.78 -2.48 -24.86
CA PRO A 84 14.58 -1.27 -24.88
C PRO A 84 14.21 -0.44 -26.12
N PRO A 85 14.24 0.90 -26.02
CA PRO A 85 13.99 1.74 -27.18
C PRO A 85 14.97 1.36 -28.31
N LEU A 86 14.44 1.26 -29.53
CA LEU A 86 15.20 0.91 -30.73
C LEU A 86 16.41 1.84 -30.85
N GLY A 87 17.62 1.31 -30.59
CA GLY A 87 18.88 2.08 -30.59
C GLY A 87 19.76 1.92 -29.34
N ALA A 88 19.26 1.33 -28.25
CA ALA A 88 20.04 1.12 -27.01
C ALA A 88 20.89 -0.17 -26.98
N GLY A 89 21.20 -0.75 -28.15
CA GLY A 89 21.99 -1.99 -28.28
C GLY A 89 23.47 -1.72 -28.50
N GLY A 90 24.21 -1.45 -27.43
CA GLY A 90 25.68 -1.54 -27.36
C GLY A 90 26.08 -2.16 -26.02
N PRO A 91 27.19 -2.92 -25.93
CA PRO A 91 27.40 -3.86 -24.83
C PRO A 91 27.94 -3.19 -23.56
N GLU A 92 27.17 -2.35 -22.88
CA GLU A 92 27.44 -1.95 -21.47
C GLU A 92 26.16 -1.49 -20.76
N SER A 93 25.41 -2.41 -20.13
CA SER A 93 24.44 -2.04 -19.09
C SER A 93 25.12 -2.08 -17.73
N ARG A 94 26.00 -1.10 -17.45
CA ARG A 94 26.28 -0.72 -16.06
C ARG A 94 25.07 0.06 -15.55
N GLY A 95 24.62 -0.28 -14.35
CA GLY A 95 23.37 0.15 -13.75
C GLY A 95 22.97 1.59 -14.10
N ALA A 96 21.74 1.74 -14.58
CA ALA A 96 21.12 3.05 -14.74
C ALA A 96 21.20 3.78 -13.39
N ALA A 97 21.83 4.95 -13.37
CA ALA A 97 21.81 5.82 -12.22
C ALA A 97 20.34 6.14 -11.87
N PRO A 98 19.98 6.22 -10.57
CA PRO A 98 18.64 6.64 -10.18
C PRO A 98 18.33 8.02 -10.76
N ASP A 99 17.07 8.21 -11.13
CA ASP A 99 16.52 9.49 -11.59
C ASP A 99 16.95 10.61 -10.63
N PRO A 100 17.54 11.73 -11.10
CA PRO A 100 17.90 12.81 -10.20
C PRO A 100 16.67 13.28 -9.43
N ALA A 101 16.81 13.37 -8.11
CA ALA A 101 15.74 13.83 -7.23
C ALA A 101 15.13 15.14 -7.76
N PRO A 102 13.79 15.31 -7.66
CA PRO A 102 13.15 16.55 -8.08
C PRO A 102 13.77 17.71 -7.31
N ARG A 103 14.17 18.76 -8.02
CA ARG A 103 14.74 19.95 -7.39
C ARG A 103 13.70 20.56 -6.45
N SER A 104 14.12 20.87 -5.23
CA SER A 104 13.32 21.62 -4.28
C SER A 104 12.80 22.91 -4.91
N PRO A 105 11.53 23.27 -4.71
CA PRO A 105 11.04 24.58 -5.09
C PRO A 105 11.62 25.61 -4.11
N GLU A 106 12.77 26.18 -4.45
CA GLU A 106 13.20 27.43 -3.81
C GLU A 106 12.25 28.55 -4.27
N GLY A 107 11.51 29.14 -3.33
CA GLY A 107 10.87 30.45 -3.54
C GLY A 107 9.34 30.55 -3.52
N LEU A 108 8.62 29.71 -2.77
CA LEU A 108 7.22 30.03 -2.43
C LEU A 108 7.17 30.89 -1.16
N GLU A 109 7.24 32.21 -1.38
CA GLU A 109 6.95 33.24 -0.40
C GLU A 109 5.53 33.05 0.16
N MET A 110 5.45 32.68 1.44
CA MET A 110 4.17 32.52 2.14
C MET A 110 3.58 33.89 2.44
N ALA A 111 2.53 34.26 1.71
CA ALA A 111 1.71 35.43 2.05
C ALA A 111 1.09 35.28 3.45
N PRO A 112 0.99 36.37 4.25
CA PRO A 112 0.45 36.29 5.60
C PRO A 112 -1.07 36.05 5.55
N PRO A 113 -1.64 35.34 6.55
CA PRO A 113 -3.07 35.03 6.53
C PRO A 113 -3.91 36.28 6.82
N GLU A 114 -4.86 36.57 5.93
CA GLU A 114 -5.88 37.59 6.18
C GLU A 114 -6.80 37.17 7.32
N ARG A 115 -7.02 38.10 8.27
CA ARG A 115 -7.96 37.91 9.38
C ARG A 115 -9.38 37.84 8.83
N ARG A 116 -10.00 36.66 8.84
CA ARG A 116 -11.45 36.55 8.65
C ARG A 116 -12.17 36.72 9.98
N GLY A 117 -13.12 37.64 9.96
CA GLY A 117 -13.96 38.03 11.06
C GLY A 117 -14.84 36.90 11.59
N GLU A 118 -15.25 37.15 12.83
CA GLU A 118 -16.03 36.31 13.71
C GLU A 118 -17.52 36.30 13.37
N VAL A 119 -18.15 35.11 13.38
CA VAL A 119 -19.60 34.92 13.53
C VAL A 119 -19.90 33.48 14.04
N PRO A 120 -21.06 33.19 14.65
CA PRO A 120 -21.17 32.66 16.01
C PRO A 120 -21.61 31.18 16.05
N GLY A 121 -21.41 30.52 17.19
CA GLY A 121 -22.00 29.18 17.46
C GLY A 121 -23.45 29.25 17.93
N PRO A 122 -24.04 28.15 18.43
CA PRO A 122 -23.78 26.74 18.13
C PRO A 122 -25.09 25.96 17.81
N HIS A 123 -25.07 25.00 16.88
CA HIS A 123 -26.04 23.91 16.87
C HIS A 123 -25.35 22.58 16.62
N GLY A 124 -25.47 21.69 17.60
CA GLY A 124 -24.85 20.38 17.60
C GLY A 124 -25.48 19.42 16.58
N SER A 125 -24.63 18.66 15.93
CA SER A 125 -24.89 17.29 15.49
C SER A 125 -23.54 16.62 15.36
N GLY A 126 -23.29 15.62 16.21
CA GLY A 126 -21.99 15.00 16.38
C GLY A 126 -21.52 14.29 15.12
N THR A 127 -20.52 14.85 14.45
CA THR A 127 -19.57 14.09 13.64
C THR A 127 -18.66 13.36 14.62
N THR A 128 -18.81 12.03 14.73
CA THR A 128 -17.80 11.21 15.40
C THR A 128 -16.71 10.95 14.37
N ASP A 129 -15.67 11.77 14.41
CA ASP A 129 -14.35 11.35 13.95
C ASP A 129 -13.98 10.12 14.79
N VAL A 130 -13.76 9.00 14.11
CA VAL A 130 -13.23 7.81 14.77
C VAL A 130 -11.74 8.04 14.92
N ASP A 131 -11.34 8.62 16.05
CA ASP A 131 -9.94 8.60 16.50
C ASP A 131 -9.51 7.14 16.61
N ILE A 132 -8.68 6.72 15.64
CA ILE A 132 -7.93 5.47 15.72
C ILE A 132 -6.64 5.85 16.42
N HIS A 133 -6.60 5.61 17.74
CA HIS A 133 -5.38 5.75 18.50
C HIS A 133 -4.32 4.78 17.95
N GLU A 134 -3.25 5.37 17.45
CA GLU A 134 -1.99 4.72 17.12
C GLU A 134 -1.31 4.31 18.44
N GLU A 135 -1.55 3.08 18.87
CA GLU A 135 -0.62 2.37 19.76
C GLU A 135 -0.18 1.06 19.11
N ALA A 136 1.15 0.88 19.15
CA ALA A 136 1.95 -0.31 18.89
C ALA A 136 2.50 -0.50 17.47
N LEU A 137 3.67 0.14 17.27
CA LEU A 137 4.86 -0.54 16.73
C LEU A 137 5.20 -1.80 17.57
#